data_AF-A0A7S3B3L2-F1
#
_entry.id   AF-A0A7S3B3L2-F1
#
_cell.length_a   1.000
_cell.length_b   1.000
_cell.length_c   1.000
_cell.angle_alpha   90.00
_cell.angle_beta   90.00
_cell.angle_gamma   90.00
#
_symmetry.space_group_name_H-M   'P 1'
#
loop_
_entity.id
_entity.type
_entity.pdbx_description
1 polymer ?
#
loop_
_entity_poly.entity_id
_entity_poly.type
_entity_poly.pdbx_seq_one_letter_code
_entity_poly.pdbx_strand_id
1 'polypeptide(L)'
;AGLATIECDLVLLACGPWTGQVAAQLGVPMRAAITGIKAHSVLLEPSGPVDDACLFMDWRGDPYAGEFELYPRLDGVYVCGCGEEPRVVEEQPGDVSISGRASACLKQSAAAVASSLDGATVLRESACYLPCADTGAIVAGRLRDGVYVATGHTCWGILNGPATGQGMAELMLNGPDGKAAQLLAPFAPRV
;
A
#
# COMPACT_ATOMS: atom_id res chain seq x y z
N ALA A 1 9.21 -25.26 -6.25
CA ALA A 1 9.03 -25.18 -7.72
C ALA A 1 10.35 -24.72 -8.33
N GLY A 2 10.75 -25.23 -9.49
CA GLY A 2 11.99 -24.81 -10.14
C GLY A 2 11.93 -23.35 -10.57
N LEU A 3 13.07 -22.67 -10.56
CA LEU A 3 13.19 -21.32 -11.13
C LEU A 3 12.97 -21.40 -12.64
N ALA A 4 12.18 -20.49 -13.19
CA ALA A 4 11.97 -20.33 -14.63
C ALA A 4 12.45 -18.94 -15.05
N THR A 5 13.18 -18.87 -16.17
CA THR A 5 13.62 -17.60 -16.75
C THR A 5 12.56 -17.07 -17.70
N ILE A 6 12.33 -15.76 -17.67
CA ILE A 6 11.43 -15.04 -18.58
C ILE A 6 12.28 -14.01 -19.33
N GLU A 7 12.41 -14.18 -20.64
CA GLU A 7 13.07 -13.20 -21.51
C GLU A 7 12.19 -11.95 -21.66
N CYS A 8 12.79 -10.76 -21.52
CA CYS A 8 12.09 -9.48 -21.69
C CYS A 8 13.07 -8.38 -22.13
N ASP A 9 12.58 -7.43 -22.93
CA ASP A 9 13.36 -6.25 -23.33
C ASP A 9 13.39 -5.19 -22.22
N LEU A 10 12.28 -5.04 -21.50
CA LEU A 10 12.07 -4.05 -20.45
C LEU A 10 11.41 -4.71 -19.23
N VAL A 11 11.83 -4.33 -18.03
CA VAL A 11 11.24 -4.77 -16.76
C VAL A 11 10.86 -3.58 -15.88
N LEU A 12 9.68 -3.65 -15.25
CA LEU A 12 9.19 -2.68 -14.26
C LEU A 12 9.12 -3.33 -12.88
N LEU A 13 9.89 -2.80 -11.93
CA LEU A 13 9.84 -3.20 -10.53
C LEU A 13 8.72 -2.43 -9.82
N ALA A 14 7.55 -3.06 -9.68
CA ALA A 14 6.37 -2.52 -9.00
C ALA A 14 5.92 -3.42 -7.84
N CYS A 15 6.89 -3.97 -7.08
CA CYS A 15 6.67 -4.97 -6.05
C CYS A 15 6.33 -4.37 -4.68
N GLY A 16 5.68 -3.19 -4.66
CA GLY A 16 5.32 -2.47 -3.44
C GLY A 16 6.50 -2.39 -2.43
N PRO A 17 6.30 -2.79 -1.17
CA PRO A 17 7.32 -2.67 -0.12
C PRO A 17 8.51 -3.63 -0.31
N TRP A 18 8.37 -4.66 -1.16
CA TRP A 18 9.45 -5.60 -1.49
C TRP A 18 10.34 -5.12 -2.64
N THR A 19 10.04 -3.98 -3.26
CA THR A 19 10.75 -3.46 -4.44
C THR A 19 12.26 -3.34 -4.23
N GLY A 20 12.71 -2.87 -3.06
CA GLY A 20 14.14 -2.78 -2.76
C GLY A 20 14.85 -4.13 -2.69
N GLN A 21 14.17 -5.16 -2.17
CA GLN A 21 14.71 -6.52 -2.10
C GLN A 21 14.80 -7.14 -3.50
N VAL A 22 13.77 -6.95 -4.32
CA VAL A 22 13.77 -7.41 -5.72
C VAL A 22 14.89 -6.73 -6.52
N ALA A 23 15.07 -5.41 -6.37
CA ALA A 23 16.17 -4.70 -7.01
C ALA A 23 17.55 -5.26 -6.60
N ALA A 24 17.74 -5.53 -5.30
CA ALA A 24 18.97 -6.13 -4.80
C ALA A 24 19.21 -7.55 -5.35
N GLN A 25 18.18 -8.39 -5.41
CA GLN A 25 18.26 -9.74 -6.00
C GLN A 25 18.64 -9.70 -7.49
N LEU A 26 18.19 -8.68 -8.23
CA LEU A 26 18.54 -8.47 -9.63
C LEU A 26 19.88 -7.74 -9.84
N GLY A 27 20.59 -7.38 -8.76
CA GLY A 27 21.83 -6.61 -8.84
C GLY A 27 21.64 -5.22 -9.44
N VAL A 28 20.47 -4.61 -9.25
CA VAL A 28 20.14 -3.26 -9.75
C VAL A 28 20.33 -2.27 -8.61
N PRO A 29 21.24 -1.30 -8.74
CA PRO A 29 21.44 -0.28 -7.71
C PRO A 29 20.22 0.63 -7.63
N MET A 30 19.77 0.90 -6.40
CA MET A 30 18.70 1.85 -6.09
C MET A 30 19.08 2.57 -4.80
N ARG A 31 19.15 3.91 -4.84
CA ARG A 31 19.52 4.70 -3.65
C ARG A 31 18.37 4.88 -2.66
N ALA A 32 17.14 4.95 -3.16
CA ALA A 32 15.97 5.12 -2.31
C ALA A 32 15.77 3.85 -1.47
N ALA A 33 15.69 4.00 -0.14
CA ALA A 33 15.32 2.92 0.74
C ALA A 33 13.80 2.71 0.69
N ILE A 34 13.39 1.45 0.48
CA ILE A 34 11.97 1.07 0.49
C ILE A 34 11.67 0.31 1.77
N THR A 35 10.69 0.82 2.52
CA THR A 35 10.16 0.21 3.74
C THR A 35 8.66 -0.05 3.59
N GLY A 36 8.08 -0.70 4.58
CA GLY A 36 6.65 -0.91 4.70
C GLY A 36 6.12 -0.46 6.06
N ILE A 37 4.97 0.19 6.06
CA ILE A 37 4.14 0.37 7.25
C ILE A 37 3.12 -0.76 7.26
N LYS A 38 3.17 -1.65 8.26
CA LYS A 38 2.13 -2.68 8.41
C LYS A 38 0.86 -2.00 8.91
N ALA A 39 -0.23 -2.14 8.18
CA ALA A 39 -1.56 -1.68 8.57
C ALA A 39 -2.54 -2.85 8.62
N HIS A 40 -3.57 -2.70 9.44
CA HIS A 40 -4.55 -3.74 9.71
C HIS A 40 -5.92 -3.33 9.21
N SER A 41 -6.77 -4.32 8.97
CA SER A 41 -8.16 -4.11 8.59
C SER A 41 -9.07 -5.22 9.11
N VAL A 42 -10.34 -4.85 9.30
CA VAL A 42 -11.44 -5.78 9.54
C VAL A 42 -12.57 -5.46 8.58
N LEU A 43 -13.27 -6.49 8.11
CA LEU A 43 -14.54 -6.36 7.40
C LEU A 43 -15.65 -6.79 8.36
N LEU A 44 -16.58 -5.87 8.64
CA LEU A 44 -17.65 -6.06 9.60
C LEU A 44 -18.99 -6.16 8.89
N GLU A 45 -19.82 -7.12 9.30
CA GLU A 45 -21.23 -7.19 8.91
C GLU A 45 -22.05 -6.34 9.90
N PRO A 46 -22.61 -5.20 9.46
CA PRO A 46 -23.36 -4.33 10.36
C PRO A 46 -24.70 -4.98 10.74
N SER A 47 -25.15 -4.75 11.98
CA SER A 47 -26.42 -5.27 12.50
C SER A 47 -27.66 -4.52 11.99
N GLY A 48 -27.46 -3.41 11.29
CA GLY A 48 -28.50 -2.58 10.72
C GLY A 48 -27.98 -1.72 9.56
N PRO A 49 -28.79 -0.81 9.03
CA PRO A 49 -28.39 0.08 7.94
C PRO A 49 -27.14 0.90 8.31
N VAL A 50 -26.30 1.12 7.30
CA VAL A 50 -25.14 2.02 7.37
C VAL A 50 -25.23 2.95 6.17
N ASP A 51 -24.93 4.23 6.39
CA ASP A 51 -24.88 5.23 5.32
C ASP A 51 -23.73 4.94 4.35
N ASP A 52 -23.73 5.57 3.17
CA ASP A 52 -22.66 5.44 2.17
C ASP A 52 -21.45 6.37 2.45
N ALA A 53 -21.47 7.09 3.57
CA ALA A 53 -20.42 8.01 3.95
C ALA A 53 -19.14 7.27 4.39
N CYS A 54 -18.03 7.58 3.72
CA CYS A 54 -16.70 7.17 4.17
C CYS A 54 -16.22 8.12 5.28
N LEU A 55 -15.64 7.57 6.34
CA LEU A 55 -15.13 8.33 7.48
C LEU A 55 -13.61 8.22 7.56
N PHE A 56 -12.96 9.35 7.79
CA PHE A 56 -11.52 9.48 8.03
C PHE A 56 -11.35 10.19 9.37
N MET A 57 -10.72 9.55 10.34
CA MET A 57 -10.78 10.00 11.73
C MET A 57 -9.44 9.87 12.44
N ASP A 58 -9.05 10.91 13.18
CA ASP A 58 -8.08 10.83 14.28
C ASP A 58 -8.85 10.49 15.56
N TRP A 59 -8.82 9.23 15.97
CA TRP A 59 -9.52 8.73 17.13
C TRP A 59 -8.62 8.78 18.37
N ARG A 60 -9.16 9.28 19.48
CA ARG A 60 -8.42 9.49 20.74
C ARG A 60 -9.04 8.77 21.93
N GLY A 61 -9.56 7.56 21.70
CA GLY A 61 -10.13 6.73 22.76
C GLY A 61 -9.09 6.02 23.61
N ASP A 62 -9.53 5.50 24.76
CA ASP A 62 -8.77 4.60 25.62
C ASP A 62 -9.30 3.17 25.42
N PRO A 63 -8.46 2.12 25.25
CA PRO A 63 -6.99 2.11 25.25
C PRO A 63 -6.33 2.35 23.89
N TYR A 64 -7.10 2.80 22.90
CA TYR A 64 -6.63 2.90 21.53
C TYR A 64 -6.83 4.28 20.93
N ALA A 65 -5.74 4.88 20.45
CA ALA A 65 -5.73 6.10 19.68
C ALA A 65 -5.04 5.86 18.32
N GLY A 66 -5.41 6.63 17.30
CA GLY A 66 -4.80 6.56 15.98
C GLY A 66 -5.73 7.00 14.86
N GLU A 67 -5.18 6.95 13.65
CA GLU A 67 -5.92 7.23 12.42
C GLU A 67 -6.67 5.98 11.96
N PHE A 68 -7.98 6.14 11.74
CA PHE A 68 -8.87 5.08 11.28
C PHE A 68 -9.74 5.56 10.13
N GLU A 69 -10.02 4.63 9.24
CA GLU A 69 -10.86 4.86 8.08
C GLU A 69 -11.96 3.80 8.00
N LEU A 70 -13.19 4.23 7.76
CA LEU A 70 -14.34 3.35 7.59
C LEU A 70 -14.92 3.56 6.20
N TYR A 71 -15.11 2.46 5.49
CA TYR A 71 -15.62 2.42 4.14
C TYR A 71 -16.82 1.47 4.11
N PRO A 72 -18.05 1.99 4.04
CA PRO A 72 -19.22 1.19 3.69
C PRO A 72 -19.03 0.54 2.31
N ARG A 73 -19.26 -0.77 2.22
CA ARG A 73 -19.17 -1.58 1.00
C ARG A 73 -20.41 -2.46 0.87
N LEU A 74 -20.59 -3.05 -0.32
CA LEU A 74 -21.71 -3.94 -0.61
C LEU A 74 -21.73 -5.20 0.29
N ASP A 75 -20.57 -5.64 0.74
CA ASP A 75 -20.35 -6.86 1.53
C ASP A 75 -20.10 -6.58 3.02
N GLY A 76 -20.20 -5.33 3.47
CA GLY A 76 -20.00 -4.94 4.87
C GLY A 76 -19.31 -3.58 5.01
N VAL A 77 -18.86 -3.25 6.22
CA VAL A 77 -18.06 -2.05 6.48
C VAL A 77 -16.61 -2.44 6.65
N TYR A 78 -15.76 -1.96 5.76
CA TYR A 78 -14.32 -2.15 5.84
C TYR A 78 -13.72 -1.07 6.74
N VAL A 79 -13.02 -1.49 7.78
CA VAL A 79 -12.36 -0.61 8.75
C VAL A 79 -10.87 -0.88 8.70
N CYS A 80 -10.05 0.15 8.55
CA CYS A 80 -8.59 0.01 8.56
C CYS A 80 -7.90 1.08 9.40
N GLY A 81 -6.66 0.78 9.79
CA GLY A 81 -5.82 1.63 10.63
C GLY A 81 -4.78 0.80 11.36
N CYS A 82 -4.41 1.23 12.57
CA CYS A 82 -3.38 0.59 13.38
C CYS A 82 -2.06 0.39 12.61
N GLY A 83 -1.58 1.47 11.98
CA GLY A 83 -0.27 1.49 11.33
C GLY A 83 0.85 1.26 12.34
N GLU A 84 1.76 0.36 12.01
CA GLU A 84 2.98 0.12 12.78
C GLU A 84 4.12 1.02 12.31
N GLU A 85 5.23 1.05 13.06
CA GLU A 85 6.42 1.77 12.65
C GLU A 85 6.97 1.26 11.30
N PRO A 86 7.43 2.16 10.41
CA PRO A 86 8.04 1.78 9.15
C PRO A 86 9.25 0.86 9.34
N ARG A 87 9.31 -0.23 8.58
CA ARG A 87 10.45 -1.17 8.61
C ARG A 87 10.72 -1.81 7.26
N VAL A 88 11.91 -2.38 7.10
CA VAL A 88 12.16 -3.31 5.99
C VAL A 88 11.26 -4.53 6.19
N VAL A 89 10.50 -4.90 5.16
CA VAL A 89 9.52 -5.98 5.26
C VAL A 89 10.21 -7.35 5.18
N GLU A 90 10.20 -8.10 6.28
CA GLU A 90 10.79 -9.45 6.33
C GLU A 90 9.78 -10.55 5.96
N GLU A 91 8.48 -10.26 6.13
CA GLU A 91 7.40 -11.19 5.81
C GLU A 91 7.27 -11.37 4.29
N GLN A 92 6.90 -12.58 3.88
CA GLN A 92 6.68 -12.89 2.47
C GLN A 92 5.36 -12.29 1.96
N PRO A 93 5.28 -11.91 0.67
CA PRO A 93 4.01 -11.55 0.06
C PRO A 93 2.97 -12.66 0.27
N GLY A 94 1.82 -12.32 0.85
CA GLY A 94 0.74 -13.27 1.14
C GLY A 94 0.77 -13.87 2.55
N ASP A 95 1.90 -13.82 3.26
CA ASP A 95 2.08 -14.38 4.60
C ASP A 95 2.16 -13.29 5.69
N VAL A 96 1.46 -12.17 5.47
CA VAL A 96 1.48 -11.02 6.39
C VAL A 96 0.71 -11.36 7.66
N SER A 97 1.38 -11.27 8.80
CA SER A 97 0.78 -11.62 10.09
C SER A 97 -0.21 -10.55 10.58
N ILE A 98 -1.35 -11.02 11.11
CA ILE A 98 -2.43 -10.17 11.64
C ILE A 98 -2.25 -10.03 13.15
N SER A 99 -2.24 -8.79 13.66
CA SER A 99 -2.27 -8.51 15.09
C SER A 99 -3.69 -8.55 15.64
N GLY A 100 -3.99 -9.51 16.52
CA GLY A 100 -5.28 -9.57 17.21
C GLY A 100 -5.58 -8.33 18.06
N ARG A 101 -4.54 -7.64 18.55
CA ARG A 101 -4.68 -6.35 19.25
C ARG A 101 -5.14 -5.25 18.30
N ALA A 102 -4.58 -5.20 17.09
CA ALA A 102 -5.00 -4.25 16.06
C ALA A 102 -6.44 -4.53 15.62
N SER A 103 -6.81 -5.80 15.39
CA SER A 103 -8.18 -6.15 15.05
C SER A 103 -9.17 -5.75 16.17
N ALA A 104 -8.81 -5.98 17.44
CA ALA A 104 -9.63 -5.55 18.58
C ALA A 104 -9.80 -4.03 18.64
N CYS A 105 -8.72 -3.28 18.40
CA CYS A 105 -8.74 -1.83 18.29
C CYS A 105 -9.70 -1.34 17.20
N LEU A 106 -9.62 -1.91 15.99
CA LEU A 106 -10.48 -1.53 14.87
C LEU A 106 -11.97 -1.81 15.13
N LYS A 107 -12.28 -2.93 15.80
CA LYS A 107 -13.65 -3.27 16.19
C LYS A 107 -14.18 -2.28 17.23
N GLN A 108 -13.37 -1.92 18.22
CA GLN A 108 -13.77 -0.96 19.24
C GLN A 108 -13.96 0.45 18.67
N SER A 109 -13.07 0.90 17.78
CA SER A 109 -13.23 2.21 17.13
C SER A 109 -14.48 2.25 16.24
N ALA A 110 -14.77 1.17 15.52
CA ALA A 110 -15.99 1.06 14.72
C ALA A 110 -17.26 1.11 15.56
N ALA A 111 -17.33 0.34 16.66
CA ALA A 111 -18.46 0.32 17.59
C ALA A 111 -18.72 1.69 18.23
N ALA A 112 -17.67 2.46 18.49
CA ALA A 112 -17.80 3.80 19.07
C ALA A 112 -18.33 4.85 18.08
N VAL A 113 -18.20 4.58 16.78
CA VAL A 113 -18.63 5.48 15.70
C VAL A 113 -20.07 5.23 15.28
N ALA A 114 -20.48 3.96 15.22
CA ALA A 114 -21.83 3.59 14.83
C ALA A 114 -22.35 2.41 15.67
N SER A 115 -23.56 2.55 16.22
CA SER A 115 -24.22 1.50 16.99
C SER A 115 -24.52 0.24 16.18
N SER A 116 -24.69 0.36 14.85
CA SER A 116 -24.84 -0.79 13.95
C SER A 116 -23.55 -1.62 13.80
N LEU A 117 -22.41 -1.08 14.23
CA LEU A 117 -21.11 -1.77 14.24
C LEU A 117 -20.75 -2.31 15.62
N ASP A 118 -21.52 -1.99 16.66
CA ASP A 118 -21.33 -2.56 17.99
C ASP A 118 -21.74 -4.04 18.00
N GLY A 119 -20.83 -4.90 18.42
CA GLY A 119 -21.01 -6.36 18.37
C GLY A 119 -21.13 -6.95 16.95
N ALA A 120 -20.77 -6.21 15.90
CA ALA A 120 -20.85 -6.67 14.52
C ALA A 120 -20.04 -7.95 14.25
N THR A 121 -20.57 -8.83 13.40
CA THR A 121 -19.88 -10.05 12.99
C THR A 121 -18.66 -9.71 12.16
N VAL A 122 -17.51 -10.28 12.51
CA VAL A 122 -16.26 -10.10 11.75
C VAL A 122 -16.26 -11.10 10.59
N LEU A 123 -16.39 -10.60 9.37
CA LEU A 123 -16.34 -11.41 8.16
C LEU A 123 -14.90 -11.73 7.75
N ARG A 124 -13.97 -10.80 8.01
CA ARG A 124 -12.55 -10.96 7.68
C ARG A 124 -11.68 -10.09 8.58
N GLU A 125 -10.52 -10.61 8.96
CA GLU A 125 -9.41 -9.83 9.50
C GLU A 125 -8.26 -9.92 8.50
N SER A 126 -7.49 -8.83 8.31
CA SER A 126 -6.39 -8.80 7.33
C SER A 126 -5.33 -7.78 7.74
N ALA A 127 -4.13 -7.97 7.23
CA ALA A 127 -3.03 -7.01 7.36
C ALA A 127 -2.26 -6.93 6.04
N CYS A 128 -1.70 -5.76 5.74
CA CYS A 128 -0.86 -5.55 4.58
C CYS A 128 0.18 -4.46 4.86
N TYR A 129 1.07 -4.22 3.90
CA TYR A 129 2.11 -3.20 4.01
C TYR A 129 1.87 -2.07 3.01
N LEU A 130 1.85 -0.84 3.51
CA LEU A 130 1.92 0.36 2.68
C LEU A 130 3.38 0.55 2.24
N PRO A 131 3.68 0.65 0.93
CA PRO A 131 5.04 0.88 0.46
C PRO A 131 5.47 2.32 0.74
N CYS A 132 6.59 2.49 1.43
CA CYS A 132 7.16 3.79 1.77
C CYS A 132 8.55 3.92 1.14
N ALA A 133 8.83 5.10 0.59
CA ALA A 133 10.18 5.48 0.17
C ALA A 133 10.71 6.57 1.11
N ASP A 134 12.00 6.54 1.40
CA ASP A 134 12.70 7.56 2.20
C ASP A 134 12.82 8.93 1.51
N THR A 135 12.39 9.04 0.26
CA THR A 135 12.36 10.27 -0.54
C THR A 135 11.21 11.21 -0.15
N GLY A 136 10.24 10.75 0.65
CA GLY A 136 9.03 11.51 1.00
C GLY A 136 7.99 11.60 -0.13
N ALA A 137 8.22 10.90 -1.25
CA ALA A 137 7.33 10.81 -2.39
C ALA A 137 7.48 9.44 -3.06
N ILE A 138 6.70 9.15 -4.10
CA ILE A 138 6.88 7.94 -4.89
C ILE A 138 8.25 7.94 -5.57
N VAL A 139 8.74 6.74 -5.89
CA VAL A 139 9.94 6.54 -6.73
C VAL A 139 9.47 5.88 -8.01
N ALA A 140 9.51 6.62 -9.12
CA ALA A 140 8.99 6.19 -10.40
C ALA A 140 9.91 6.65 -11.54
N GLY A 141 10.44 5.70 -12.32
CA GLY A 141 11.30 6.02 -13.46
C GLY A 141 12.31 4.92 -13.78
N ARG A 142 13.34 5.30 -14.53
CA ARG A 142 14.37 4.37 -15.01
C ARG A 142 15.50 4.23 -13.99
N LEU A 143 15.84 2.99 -13.61
CA LEU A 143 16.99 2.67 -12.75
C LEU A 143 18.27 2.42 -13.57
N ARG A 144 18.15 1.71 -14.69
CA ARG A 144 19.23 1.52 -15.68
C ARG A 144 18.64 1.19 -17.03
N ASP A 145 19.47 0.90 -18.04
CA ASP A 145 18.96 0.44 -19.34
C ASP A 145 18.11 -0.83 -19.18
N GLY A 146 16.91 -0.81 -19.75
CA GLY A 146 15.93 -1.89 -19.64
C GLY A 146 15.25 -2.10 -18.28
N VAL A 147 15.60 -1.36 -17.22
CA VAL A 147 15.05 -1.56 -15.86
C VAL A 147 14.43 -0.30 -15.29
N TYR A 148 13.17 -0.41 -14.87
CA TYR A 148 12.35 0.66 -14.33
C TYR A 148 11.82 0.31 -12.95
N VAL A 149 11.34 1.31 -12.21
CA VAL A 149 10.75 1.16 -10.88
C VAL A 149 9.50 2.03 -10.76
N ALA A 150 8.52 1.58 -9.99
CA ALA A 150 7.39 2.37 -9.54
C ALA A 150 6.90 1.85 -8.18
N THR A 151 7.20 2.57 -7.09
CA THR A 151 6.80 2.18 -5.73
C THR A 151 6.71 3.40 -4.81
N GLY A 152 6.38 3.17 -3.54
CA GLY A 152 6.40 4.21 -2.50
C GLY A 152 5.11 5.02 -2.38
N HIS A 153 4.00 4.54 -2.94
CA HIS A 153 2.71 5.24 -2.95
C HIS A 153 2.01 5.36 -1.60
N THR A 154 2.56 4.77 -0.53
CA THR A 154 1.96 4.73 0.81
C THR A 154 0.48 4.31 0.76
N CYS A 155 -0.43 5.01 1.44
CA CYS A 155 -1.87 4.80 1.36
C CYS A 155 -2.51 5.33 0.07
N TRP A 156 -1.79 6.12 -0.74
CA TRP A 156 -2.31 6.76 -1.95
C TRP A 156 -2.18 5.91 -3.22
N GLY A 157 -1.80 4.63 -3.09
CA GLY A 157 -1.59 3.72 -4.22
C GLY A 157 -2.83 3.52 -5.10
N ILE A 158 -4.02 3.39 -4.51
CA ILE A 158 -5.27 3.22 -5.27
C ILE A 158 -5.58 4.49 -6.09
N LEU A 159 -5.32 5.67 -5.52
CA LEU A 159 -5.59 6.96 -6.17
C LEU A 159 -4.57 7.27 -7.27
N ASN A 160 -3.28 7.12 -6.97
CA ASN A 160 -2.18 7.56 -7.85
C ASN A 160 -1.67 6.46 -8.78
N GLY A 161 -1.96 5.19 -8.48
CA GLY A 161 -1.51 4.03 -9.24
C GLY A 161 -1.90 4.07 -10.72
N PRO A 162 -3.16 4.39 -11.10
CA PRO A 162 -3.55 4.46 -12.50
C PRO A 162 -2.72 5.47 -13.32
N ALA A 163 -2.55 6.68 -12.80
CA ALA A 163 -1.74 7.71 -13.46
C ALA A 163 -0.26 7.33 -13.51
N THR A 164 0.27 6.73 -12.42
CA THR A 164 1.65 6.23 -12.39
C THR A 164 1.86 5.15 -13.45
N GLY A 165 0.94 4.18 -13.54
CA GLY A 165 1.01 3.08 -14.50
C GLY A 165 0.99 3.56 -15.94
N GLN A 166 0.09 4.50 -16.26
CA GLN A 166 0.08 5.13 -17.58
C GLN A 166 1.38 5.87 -17.88
N GLY A 167 1.87 6.68 -16.93
CA GLY A 167 3.12 7.42 -17.08
C GLY A 167 4.33 6.50 -17.30
N MET A 168 4.41 5.40 -16.54
CA MET A 168 5.47 4.41 -16.71
C MET A 168 5.39 3.69 -18.05
N ALA A 169 4.19 3.30 -18.49
CA ALA A 169 4.00 2.68 -19.80
C ALA A 169 4.46 3.61 -20.94
N GLU A 170 4.07 4.89 -20.91
CA GLU A 170 4.50 5.88 -21.88
C GLU A 170 6.01 6.13 -21.84
N LEU A 171 6.61 6.22 -20.65
CA LEU A 171 8.07 6.37 -20.47
C LEU A 171 8.84 5.16 -21.03
N MET A 172 8.33 3.96 -20.79
CA MET A 172 8.96 2.72 -21.26
C MET A 172 8.89 2.57 -22.78
N LEU A 173 7.77 2.96 -23.40
CA LEU A 173 7.57 2.85 -24.85
C LEU A 173 8.24 3.97 -25.65
N ASN A 174 8.21 5.20 -25.13
CA ASN A 174 8.62 6.39 -25.89
C ASN A 174 9.97 6.97 -25.45
N GLY A 175 10.54 6.49 -24.33
CA GLY A 175 11.78 7.01 -23.79
C GLY A 175 11.65 8.33 -23.01
N PRO A 176 12.78 8.94 -22.63
CA PRO A 176 12.84 10.01 -21.63
C PRO A 176 12.41 11.41 -22.14
N ASP A 177 12.19 11.59 -23.44
CA ASP A 177 11.87 12.90 -24.02
C ASP A 177 10.35 13.17 -24.10
N GLY A 178 9.53 12.17 -23.77
CA GLY A 178 8.08 12.25 -23.82
C GLY A 178 7.43 13.03 -22.67
N LYS A 179 6.16 13.40 -22.84
CA LYS A 179 5.38 14.13 -21.83
C LYS A 179 5.30 13.39 -20.49
N ALA A 180 5.13 12.06 -20.51
CA ALA A 180 5.12 11.25 -19.30
C ALA A 180 6.44 11.31 -18.53
N ALA A 181 7.58 11.34 -19.23
CA ALA A 181 8.88 11.46 -18.60
C ALA A 181 9.02 12.79 -17.84
N GLN A 182 8.50 13.89 -18.41
CA GLN A 182 8.48 15.20 -17.75
C GLN A 182 7.60 15.20 -16.49
N LEU A 183 6.45 14.52 -16.52
CA LEU A 183 5.55 14.38 -15.37
C LEU A 183 6.15 13.52 -14.26
N LEU A 184 6.92 12.49 -14.62
CA LEU A 184 7.59 11.60 -13.68
C LEU A 184 8.94 12.12 -13.18
N ALA A 185 9.53 13.12 -13.83
CA ALA A 185 10.84 13.66 -13.49
C ALA A 185 11.02 14.03 -12.00
N PRO A 186 10.01 14.61 -11.30
CA PRO A 186 10.12 14.88 -9.86
C PRO A 186 10.29 13.62 -8.99
N PHE A 187 9.88 12.46 -9.50
CA PHE A 187 9.88 11.16 -8.82
C PHE A 187 10.97 10.22 -9.34
N ALA A 188 11.81 10.68 -10.27
CA ALA A 188 12.83 9.86 -10.90
C ALA A 188 13.80 9.31 -9.83
N PRO A 189 14.14 8.01 -9.89
CA PRO A 189 15.05 7.41 -8.93
C PRO A 189 16.43 8.06 -9.05
N ARG A 190 17.06 8.32 -7.90
CA ARG A 190 18.48 8.67 -7.87
C ARG A 190 19.28 7.38 -8.02
N VAL A 191 20.10 7.31 -9.06
CA VAL A 191 21.02 6.21 -9.36
C VAL A 191 22.43 6.51 -8.84
#